data_AF-A0A1X2G5F8-F1
#
_entry.id   AF-A0A1X2G5F8-F1
#
_cell.length_a   1.000
_cell.length_b   1.000
_cell.length_c   1.000
_cell.angle_alpha   90.00
_cell.angle_beta   90.00
_cell.angle_gamma   90.00
#
_symmetry.space_group_name_H-M   'P 1'
#
loop_
_entity.id
_entity.type
_entity.pdbx_description
1 polymer ?
#
loop_
_entity_poly.entity_id
_entity_poly.type
_entity_poly.pdbx_seq_one_letter_code
_entity_poly.pdbx_strand_id
1 'polypeptide(L)'
;MNTTFQEVDTHLDQFVDTIPKLEDAWNQFRQKSQDLVQERNKVTRVLDYQNVLVDLLELPQLMETLVWNGYYTEAMDLAAHVRRLHIRYPLAIMDDIQQQIQASSDVMLVQLIAHLRRPIKLAAAMNVIGYLRRMDVISSDTDLRLVFLRCRHDFLELRLENLRKSFEHATTSSPLTATPTETSSSTSPLPRRQDMFDYLKRYIDIMREQIFEMATQCMSIFSAKEPDTILADYMVHLIGEMQQSLTDHLAVLDDTSALASLLTQVQYCGMSLGRVGLDFRLLFVQAFQKAIEPLVLRLMDQALTSLTQTLEPILSSIPPPNTWLLPASTYSLATKSLSDNQLQASDKQGDGLLPRPFQPPLLLVDYPCLAAFTNGILTSFNALRLIPALHLADITQQHLTMCLMKVAHLIKQYADQANALYPDQADIVTSFVTAYTRSCVPYLQRCLAEGIYKKATNPSIKSDLNVLFKEHFTMADDNATVSPSLDQQQPSAIHSIDNAPHPQADNTADPTKEITGSNASADDGHTTDDPATPAASLPISDDQPISLIDTSEPIALDKLAIE
;
A
#
# COMPACT_ATOMS: atom_id res chain seq x y z
N MET A 1 51.98 21.95 121.66
CA MET A 1 51.56 23.12 120.85
C MET A 1 52.35 23.26 119.56
N ASN A 2 53.68 23.21 119.53
CA ASN A 2 54.42 23.35 118.25
C ASN A 2 54.24 22.18 117.26
N THR A 3 54.10 20.93 117.73
CA THR A 3 53.94 19.76 116.84
C THR A 3 52.65 19.80 116.02
N THR A 4 51.54 20.16 116.65
CA THR A 4 50.22 20.28 116.01
C THR A 4 50.17 21.40 114.96
N PHE A 5 50.99 22.45 115.08
CA PHE A 5 51.08 23.48 114.05
C PHE A 5 51.87 22.98 112.83
N GLN A 6 52.95 22.21 113.02
CA GLN A 6 53.71 21.63 111.90
C GLN A 6 52.93 20.53 111.15
N GLU A 7 52.08 19.77 111.85
CA GLU A 7 51.14 18.82 111.21
C GLU A 7 50.09 19.58 110.38
N VAL A 8 49.57 20.71 110.90
CA VAL A 8 48.63 21.56 110.15
C VAL A 8 49.30 22.20 108.93
N ASP A 9 50.52 22.74 109.05
CA ASP A 9 51.26 23.29 107.91
C ASP A 9 51.57 22.21 106.85
N THR A 10 52.00 21.01 107.24
CA THR A 10 52.25 19.94 106.26
C THR A 10 50.97 19.42 105.60
N HIS A 11 49.83 19.41 106.28
CA HIS A 11 48.54 19.14 105.65
C HIS A 11 48.04 20.30 104.78
N LEU A 12 48.38 21.55 105.12
CA LEU A 12 48.06 22.72 104.31
C LEU A 12 48.89 22.74 103.03
N ASP A 13 50.20 22.45 103.10
CA ASP A 13 51.08 22.31 101.94
C ASP A 13 50.62 21.15 101.02
N GLN A 14 50.26 19.99 101.59
CA GLN A 14 49.66 18.88 100.83
C GLN A 14 48.33 19.26 100.16
N PHE A 15 47.54 20.12 100.80
CA PHE A 15 46.30 20.64 100.23
C PHE A 15 46.58 21.62 99.07
N VAL A 16 47.54 22.53 99.25
CA VAL A 16 48.02 23.45 98.21
C VAL A 16 48.58 22.68 97.00
N ASP A 17 49.33 21.61 97.22
CA ASP A 17 49.89 20.73 96.17
C ASP A 17 48.86 19.83 95.46
N THR A 18 47.66 19.68 96.02
CA THR A 18 46.57 18.86 95.43
C THR A 18 45.51 19.69 94.72
N ILE A 19 45.35 20.97 95.06
CA ILE A 19 44.50 21.92 94.31
C ILE A 19 44.81 21.97 92.80
N PRO A 20 46.05 22.19 92.32
CA PRO A 20 46.32 22.29 90.89
C PRO A 20 46.10 20.95 90.16
N LYS A 21 46.37 19.81 90.82
CA LYS A 21 46.08 18.47 90.27
C LYS A 21 44.57 18.22 90.15
N LEU A 22 43.78 18.74 91.09
CA LEU A 22 42.32 18.71 91.04
C LEU A 22 41.78 19.66 89.96
N GLU A 23 42.39 20.82 89.77
CA GLU A 23 42.05 21.79 88.73
C GLU A 23 42.35 21.23 87.32
N ASP A 24 43.51 20.61 87.12
CA ASP A 24 43.86 19.88 85.88
C ASP A 24 42.87 18.73 85.60
N ALA A 25 42.56 17.92 86.61
CA ALA A 25 41.58 16.83 86.48
C ALA A 25 40.16 17.35 86.20
N TRP A 26 39.77 18.47 86.81
CA TRP A 26 38.49 19.13 86.56
C TRP A 26 38.43 19.73 85.17
N ASN A 27 39.50 20.36 84.67
CA ASN A 27 39.57 20.88 83.31
C ASN A 27 39.49 19.74 82.27
N GLN A 28 40.22 18.63 82.49
CA GLN A 28 40.12 17.44 81.63
C GLN A 28 38.73 16.80 81.67
N PHE A 29 38.10 16.69 82.85
CA PHE A 29 36.73 16.19 82.98
C PHE A 29 35.73 17.12 82.31
N ARG A 30 35.88 18.44 82.48
CA ARG A 30 35.03 19.46 81.88
C ARG A 30 35.09 19.42 80.36
N GLN A 31 36.28 19.25 79.78
CA GLN A 31 36.44 19.14 78.32
C GLN A 31 35.79 17.86 77.78
N LYS A 32 36.08 16.69 78.37
CA LYS A 32 35.42 15.42 78.02
C LYS A 32 33.90 15.45 78.21
N SER A 33 33.41 16.13 79.25
CA SER A 33 31.99 16.32 79.52
C SER A 33 31.33 17.24 78.49
N GLN A 34 32.02 18.31 78.05
CA GLN A 34 31.55 19.14 76.95
C GLN A 34 31.46 18.38 75.63
N ASP A 35 32.45 17.55 75.30
CA ASP A 35 32.42 16.71 74.10
C ASP A 35 31.25 15.72 74.15
N LEU A 36 31.07 15.02 75.28
CA LEU A 36 29.95 14.09 75.51
C LEU A 36 28.58 14.78 75.44
N VAL A 37 28.46 16.01 75.98
CA VAL A 37 27.23 16.82 75.87
C VAL A 37 26.99 17.25 74.43
N GLN A 38 28.03 17.61 73.66
CA GLN A 38 27.89 17.91 72.24
C GLN A 38 27.44 16.69 71.43
N GLU A 39 28.02 15.52 71.67
CA GLU A 39 27.56 14.27 71.03
C GLU A 39 26.12 13.94 71.41
N ARG A 40 25.77 13.98 72.71
CA ARG A 40 24.39 13.76 73.16
C ARG A 40 23.43 14.75 72.50
N ASN A 41 23.79 16.02 72.39
CA ASN A 41 22.96 17.04 71.74
C ASN A 41 22.81 16.78 70.22
N LYS A 42 23.84 16.26 69.55
CA LYS A 42 23.73 15.81 68.14
C LYS A 42 22.77 14.62 68.03
N VAL A 43 22.93 13.60 68.87
CA VAL A 43 22.10 12.38 68.88
C VAL A 43 20.63 12.72 69.20
N THR A 44 20.36 13.57 70.20
CA THR A 44 19.00 14.02 70.50
C THR A 44 18.39 14.78 69.32
N ARG A 45 19.12 15.69 68.66
CA ARG A 45 18.62 16.35 67.44
C ARG A 45 18.32 15.38 66.30
N VAL A 46 19.15 14.36 66.08
CA VAL A 46 18.89 13.33 65.06
C VAL A 46 17.63 12.53 65.41
N LEU A 47 17.41 12.21 66.70
CA LEU A 47 16.21 11.53 67.17
C LEU A 47 14.95 12.40 67.02
N ASP A 48 15.02 13.68 67.38
CA ASP A 48 13.91 14.64 67.27
C ASP A 48 13.43 14.83 65.82
N TYR A 49 14.34 14.74 64.84
CA TYR A 49 14.06 14.88 63.40
C TYR A 49 14.08 13.54 62.64
N GLN A 50 14.08 12.39 63.34
CA GLN A 50 14.26 11.07 62.71
C GLN A 50 13.21 10.81 61.62
N ASN A 51 11.94 11.10 61.88
CA ASN A 51 10.85 10.85 60.92
C ASN A 51 11.06 11.63 59.61
N VAL A 52 11.41 12.92 59.69
CA VAL A 52 11.67 13.77 58.51
C VAL A 52 12.89 13.26 57.73
N LEU A 53 13.88 12.69 58.42
CA LEU A 53 15.05 12.10 57.77
C LEU A 53 14.71 10.77 57.09
N VAL A 54 13.78 9.97 57.64
CA VAL A 54 13.25 8.77 57.00
C VAL A 54 12.41 9.15 55.77
N ASP A 55 11.46 10.08 55.90
CA ASP A 55 10.65 10.58 54.78
C ASP A 55 11.53 11.04 53.59
N LEU A 56 12.66 11.70 53.89
CA LEU A 56 13.64 12.16 52.90
C LEU A 56 14.39 11.01 52.21
N LEU A 57 14.73 9.96 52.96
CA LEU A 57 15.42 8.77 52.46
C LEU A 57 14.48 7.79 51.74
N GLU A 58 13.17 7.90 51.94
CA GLU A 58 12.14 7.11 51.24
C GLU A 58 11.76 7.71 49.87
N LEU A 59 12.08 8.98 49.58
CA LEU A 59 11.75 9.63 48.29
C LEU A 59 12.22 8.87 47.04
N PRO A 60 13.42 8.24 47.00
CA PRO A 60 13.85 7.42 45.86
C PRO A 60 12.97 6.17 45.68
N GLN A 61 12.62 5.47 46.77
CA GLN A 61 11.77 4.28 46.72
C GLN A 61 10.33 4.64 46.30
N LEU A 62 9.84 5.79 46.75
CA LEU A 62 8.57 6.36 46.29
C LEU A 62 8.62 6.69 44.79
N MET A 63 9.72 7.27 44.30
CA MET A 63 9.91 7.57 42.87
C MET A 63 9.89 6.30 42.02
N GLU A 64 10.63 5.26 42.41
CA GLU A 64 10.61 3.95 41.75
C GLU A 64 9.18 3.37 41.71
N THR A 65 8.47 3.43 42.83
CA THR A 65 7.09 2.94 42.95
C THR A 65 6.11 3.72 42.07
N LEU A 66 6.24 5.05 41.97
CA LEU A 66 5.39 5.87 41.10
C LEU A 66 5.65 5.59 39.62
N VAL A 67 6.92 5.44 39.23
CA VAL A 67 7.31 5.10 37.85
C VAL A 67 6.83 3.70 37.47
N TRP A 68 7.02 2.69 38.34
CA TRP A 68 6.61 1.31 38.08
C TRP A 68 5.08 1.16 37.93
N ASN A 69 4.30 1.94 38.68
CA ASN A 69 2.84 1.98 38.57
C ASN A 69 2.32 2.90 37.44
N GLY A 70 3.19 3.62 36.73
CA GLY A 70 2.80 4.52 35.63
C GLY A 70 2.20 5.87 36.06
N TYR A 71 2.36 6.28 37.32
CA TYR A 71 1.95 7.59 37.85
C TYR A 71 2.97 8.68 37.48
N TYR A 72 3.17 8.88 36.17
CA TYR A 72 4.21 9.74 35.62
C TYR A 72 4.08 11.23 36.01
N THR A 73 2.85 11.71 36.18
CA THR A 73 2.55 13.08 36.62
C THR A 73 3.11 13.37 38.02
N GLU A 74 2.82 12.49 38.96
CA GLU A 74 3.23 12.53 40.35
C GLU A 74 4.75 12.31 40.46
N ALA A 75 5.31 11.39 39.68
CA ALA A 75 6.76 11.17 39.58
C ALA A 75 7.52 12.42 39.12
N MET A 76 7.02 13.14 38.10
CA MET A 76 7.61 14.40 37.64
C MET A 76 7.50 15.51 38.70
N ASP A 77 6.38 15.60 39.42
CA ASP A 77 6.20 16.61 40.47
C ASP A 77 7.10 16.32 41.69
N LEU A 78 7.34 15.04 42.02
CA LEU A 78 8.31 14.59 43.01
C LEU A 78 9.75 14.91 42.58
N ALA A 79 10.14 14.61 41.34
CA ALA A 79 11.46 14.97 40.82
C ALA A 79 11.69 16.49 40.84
N ALA A 80 10.67 17.30 40.51
CA ALA A 80 10.72 18.76 40.64
C ALA A 80 10.77 19.22 42.11
N HIS A 81 10.16 18.49 43.05
CA HIS A 81 10.31 18.76 44.48
C HIS A 81 11.75 18.54 44.95
N VAL A 82 12.36 17.40 44.63
CA VAL A 82 13.73 17.08 45.06
C VAL A 82 14.76 18.03 44.42
N ARG A 83 14.62 18.37 43.13
CA ARG A 83 15.47 19.40 42.49
C ARG A 83 15.43 20.73 43.25
N ARG A 84 14.25 21.18 43.69
CA ARG A 84 14.09 22.40 44.52
C ARG A 84 14.67 22.24 45.93
N LEU A 85 14.65 21.04 46.49
CA LEU A 85 15.19 20.73 47.81
C LEU A 85 16.73 20.71 47.81
N HIS A 86 17.34 20.07 46.81
CA HIS A 86 18.79 20.04 46.57
C HIS A 86 19.35 21.47 46.34
N ILE A 87 18.69 22.30 45.52
CA ILE A 87 19.07 23.72 45.34
C ILE A 87 19.02 24.52 46.67
N ARG A 88 18.09 24.18 47.56
CA ARG A 88 17.93 24.87 48.86
C ARG A 88 18.93 24.37 49.92
N TYR A 89 19.30 23.10 49.86
CA TYR A 89 20.14 22.43 50.84
C TYR A 89 21.21 21.58 50.13
N PRO A 90 22.34 22.19 49.70
CA PRO A 90 23.45 21.48 49.06
C PRO A 90 24.21 20.65 50.11
N LEU A 91 23.76 19.41 50.31
CA LEU A 91 24.32 18.42 51.22
C LEU A 91 24.62 17.15 50.40
N ALA A 92 25.72 16.45 50.68
CA ALA A 92 26.10 15.23 49.94
C ALA A 92 24.97 14.18 49.85
N ILE A 93 24.18 14.02 50.92
CA ILE A 93 23.01 13.12 50.94
C ILE A 93 21.94 13.55 49.92
N MET A 94 21.76 14.86 49.70
CA MET A 94 20.85 15.37 48.67
C MET A 94 21.38 15.12 47.27
N ASP A 95 22.70 15.06 47.09
CA ASP A 95 23.34 14.75 45.81
C ASP A 95 23.09 13.27 45.45
N ASP A 96 23.27 12.36 46.42
CA ASP A 96 22.97 10.92 46.29
C ASP A 96 21.47 10.67 45.97
N ILE A 97 20.55 11.32 46.71
CA ILE A 97 19.10 11.23 46.48
C ILE A 97 18.73 11.78 45.09
N GLN A 98 19.33 12.90 44.68
CA GLN A 98 19.09 13.51 43.38
C GLN A 98 19.60 12.63 42.23
N GLN A 99 20.72 11.92 42.43
CA GLN A 99 21.24 10.94 41.47
C GLN A 99 20.33 9.72 41.34
N GLN A 100 19.84 9.16 42.46
CA GLN A 100 18.90 8.03 42.44
C GLN A 100 17.59 8.38 41.74
N ILE A 101 17.00 9.53 42.06
CA ILE A 101 15.75 10.00 41.41
C ILE A 101 15.96 10.32 39.93
N GLN A 102 17.16 10.77 39.52
CA GLN A 102 17.48 10.92 38.11
C GLN A 102 17.54 9.55 37.41
N ALA A 103 18.18 8.54 38.00
CA ALA A 103 18.19 7.18 37.44
C ALA A 103 16.77 6.59 37.29
N SER A 104 15.88 6.78 38.27
CA SER A 104 14.46 6.39 38.14
C SER A 104 13.72 7.20 37.06
N SER A 105 14.10 8.46 36.84
CA SER A 105 13.57 9.30 35.75
C SER A 105 14.05 8.81 34.37
N ASP A 106 15.27 8.28 34.28
CA ASP A 106 15.80 7.71 33.04
C ASP A 106 15.09 6.38 32.70
N VAL A 107 14.73 5.57 33.71
CA VAL A 107 13.85 4.40 33.53
C VAL A 107 12.46 4.82 33.03
N MET A 108 11.89 5.91 33.59
CA MET A 108 10.62 6.48 33.11
C MET A 108 10.69 6.91 31.64
N LEU A 109 11.79 7.53 31.20
CA LEU A 109 12.02 7.89 29.79
C LEU A 109 11.97 6.65 28.89
N VAL A 110 12.68 5.58 29.25
CA VAL A 110 12.70 4.32 28.49
C VAL A 110 11.30 3.69 28.41
N GLN A 111 10.53 3.71 29.51
CA GLN A 111 9.15 3.21 29.51
C GLN A 111 8.24 4.03 28.57
N LEU A 112 8.32 5.36 28.62
CA LEU A 112 7.53 6.25 27.75
C LEU A 112 7.86 6.04 26.26
N ILE A 113 9.14 5.87 25.92
CA ILE A 113 9.58 5.51 24.55
C ILE A 113 9.04 4.13 24.16
N ALA A 114 9.09 3.15 25.06
CA ALA A 114 8.52 1.81 24.81
C ALA A 114 6.99 1.81 24.64
N HIS A 115 6.28 2.77 25.23
CA HIS A 115 4.85 2.99 24.98
C HIS A 115 4.57 3.56 23.58
N LEU A 116 5.44 4.41 23.01
CA LEU A 116 5.30 4.92 21.65
C LEU A 116 5.54 3.86 20.56
N ARG A 117 6.36 2.84 20.86
CA ARG A 117 6.61 1.66 20.01
C ARG A 117 5.46 0.63 19.97
N ARG A 118 4.36 0.89 20.67
CA ARG A 118 3.17 0.02 20.76
C ARG A 118 1.99 0.66 20.00
N PRO A 119 0.95 -0.12 19.64
CA PRO A 119 -0.28 0.47 19.08
C PRO A 119 -0.90 1.44 20.09
N ILE A 120 -0.87 2.73 19.78
CA ILE A 120 -1.23 3.81 20.70
C ILE A 120 -2.23 4.76 20.05
N LYS A 121 -3.32 5.10 20.78
CA LYS A 121 -4.33 6.05 20.32
C LYS A 121 -3.82 7.49 20.46
N LEU A 122 -4.29 8.40 19.60
CA LEU A 122 -3.90 9.82 19.60
C LEU A 122 -3.85 10.45 21.00
N ALA A 123 -4.91 10.30 21.82
CA ALA A 123 -4.94 10.89 23.17
C ALA A 123 -3.84 10.35 24.10
N ALA A 124 -3.48 9.07 23.99
CA ALA A 124 -2.39 8.49 24.77
C ALA A 124 -1.02 8.94 24.22
N ALA A 125 -0.86 9.06 22.90
CA ALA A 125 0.36 9.61 22.28
C ALA A 125 0.57 11.08 22.67
N MET A 126 -0.49 11.90 22.66
CA MET A 126 -0.48 13.28 23.17
C MET A 126 0.00 13.36 24.62
N ASN A 127 -0.49 12.47 25.49
CA ASN A 127 -0.09 12.44 26.90
C ASN A 127 1.38 12.02 27.05
N VAL A 128 1.83 10.96 26.38
CA VAL A 128 3.22 10.49 26.43
C VAL A 128 4.19 11.56 25.90
N ILE A 129 3.90 12.17 24.75
CA ILE A 129 4.71 13.28 24.23
C ILE A 129 4.64 14.50 25.15
N GLY A 130 3.49 14.76 25.79
CA GLY A 130 3.34 15.80 26.81
C GLY A 130 4.22 15.56 28.05
N TYR A 131 4.36 14.31 28.49
CA TYR A 131 5.27 13.92 29.57
C TYR A 131 6.74 14.09 29.15
N LEU A 132 7.11 13.66 27.94
CA LEU A 132 8.45 13.88 27.40
C LEU A 132 8.81 15.37 27.28
N ARG A 133 7.88 16.22 26.85
CA ARG A 133 8.03 17.70 26.87
C ARG A 133 8.20 18.25 28.30
N ARG A 134 7.52 17.68 29.30
CA ARG A 134 7.65 18.09 30.71
C ARG A 134 8.96 17.63 31.37
N MET A 135 9.57 16.54 30.90
CA MET A 135 10.84 16.06 31.43
C MET A 135 12.04 16.93 31.02
N ASP A 136 11.91 17.71 29.94
CA ASP A 136 12.92 18.66 29.40
C ASP A 136 14.27 18.01 29.03
N VAL A 137 14.28 16.68 28.80
CA VAL A 137 15.45 15.93 28.33
C VAL A 137 15.70 16.18 26.83
N ILE A 138 14.63 16.43 26.07
CA ILE A 138 14.68 16.71 24.64
C ILE A 138 14.19 18.15 24.44
N SER A 139 15.13 19.09 24.40
CA SER A 139 14.82 20.53 24.39
C SER A 139 14.26 21.05 23.05
N SER A 140 14.39 20.28 21.96
CA SER A 140 13.90 20.62 20.63
C SER A 140 12.63 19.86 20.26
N ASP A 141 11.61 20.56 19.79
CA ASP A 141 10.38 19.94 19.26
C ASP A 141 10.68 19.10 18.00
N THR A 142 11.71 19.47 17.25
CA THR A 142 12.23 18.74 16.07
C THR A 142 12.77 17.37 16.45
N ASP A 143 13.59 17.30 17.51
CA ASP A 143 14.18 16.04 17.99
C ASP A 143 13.10 15.14 18.58
N LEU A 144 12.13 15.71 19.28
CA LEU A 144 10.98 14.98 19.80
C LEU A 144 10.08 14.43 18.67
N ARG A 145 9.96 15.15 17.55
CA ARG A 145 9.28 14.69 16.33
C ARG A 145 10.03 13.55 15.66
N LEU A 146 11.36 13.61 15.60
CA LEU A 146 12.21 12.53 15.12
C LEU A 146 12.10 11.28 16.00
N VAL A 147 12.18 11.41 17.33
CA VAL A 147 11.98 10.30 18.28
C VAL A 147 10.59 9.68 18.13
N PHE A 148 9.54 10.49 17.99
CA PHE A 148 8.18 10.00 17.72
C PHE A 148 8.12 9.20 16.41
N LEU A 149 8.59 9.78 15.30
CA LEU A 149 8.59 9.12 14.00
C LEU A 149 9.42 7.83 14.01
N ARG A 150 10.58 7.81 14.69
CA ARG A 150 11.41 6.60 14.84
C ARG A 150 10.70 5.51 15.64
N CYS A 151 10.07 5.84 16.78
CA CYS A 151 9.31 4.85 17.56
C CYS A 151 8.15 4.24 16.74
N ARG A 152 7.52 5.04 15.88
CA ARG A 152 6.46 4.60 14.98
C ARG A 152 7.00 3.83 13.77
N HIS A 153 8.21 4.13 13.29
CA HIS A 153 8.93 3.35 12.30
C HIS A 153 9.27 1.96 12.84
N ASP A 154 9.89 1.86 14.03
CA ASP A 154 10.21 0.59 14.68
C ASP A 154 8.94 -0.29 14.85
N PHE A 155 7.78 0.33 15.12
CA PHE A 155 6.48 -0.37 15.18
C PHE A 155 5.97 -0.83 13.80
N LEU A 156 6.13 -0.01 12.75
CA LEU A 156 5.80 -0.37 11.38
C LEU A 156 6.66 -1.55 10.91
N GLU A 157 7.98 -1.47 11.06
CA GLU A 157 8.92 -2.55 10.74
C GLU A 157 8.51 -3.86 11.42
N LEU A 158 8.21 -3.82 12.73
CA LEU A 158 7.75 -4.99 13.47
C LEU A 158 6.44 -5.58 12.88
N ARG A 159 5.49 -4.75 12.43
CA ARG A 159 4.26 -5.26 11.78
C ARG A 159 4.53 -5.85 10.40
N LEU A 160 5.42 -5.23 9.61
CA LEU A 160 5.79 -5.73 8.28
C LEU A 160 6.58 -7.04 8.37
N GLU A 161 7.51 -7.16 9.32
CA GLU A 161 8.31 -8.36 9.56
C GLU A 161 7.44 -9.51 10.09
N ASN A 162 6.44 -9.23 10.94
CA ASN A 162 5.46 -10.24 11.35
C ASN A 162 4.56 -10.70 10.17
N LEU A 163 4.19 -9.80 9.25
CA LEU A 163 3.47 -10.16 8.03
C LEU A 163 4.35 -11.05 7.12
N ARG A 164 5.61 -10.68 6.93
CA ARG A 164 6.61 -11.44 6.16
C ARG A 164 6.79 -12.84 6.73
N LYS A 165 7.04 -12.97 8.04
CA LYS A 165 7.12 -14.25 8.74
C LYS A 165 5.85 -15.08 8.55
N SER A 166 4.67 -14.47 8.67
CA SER A 166 3.40 -15.17 8.44
C SER A 166 3.28 -15.73 7.01
N PHE A 167 3.80 -15.02 6.00
CA PHE A 167 3.85 -15.49 4.62
C PHE A 167 4.87 -16.64 4.45
N GLU A 168 6.09 -16.49 4.98
CA GLU A 168 7.12 -17.54 4.94
C GLU A 168 6.64 -18.85 5.61
N HIS A 169 5.95 -18.77 6.76
CA HIS A 169 5.36 -19.93 7.43
C HIS A 169 4.19 -20.55 6.65
N ALA A 170 3.36 -19.76 5.97
CA ALA A 170 2.32 -20.28 5.08
C ALA A 170 2.93 -21.07 3.90
N THR A 171 3.99 -20.55 3.28
CA THR A 171 4.64 -21.25 2.14
C THR A 171 5.39 -22.52 2.53
N THR A 172 5.90 -22.61 3.77
CA THR A 172 6.67 -23.76 4.26
C THR A 172 5.82 -24.85 4.91
N SER A 173 4.59 -24.56 5.34
CA SER A 173 3.67 -25.54 5.96
C SER A 173 2.86 -26.37 4.96
N SER A 174 2.93 -26.05 3.65
CA SER A 174 2.26 -26.80 2.57
C SER A 174 3.15 -27.82 1.79
N PRO A 175 3.78 -28.84 2.44
CA PRO A 175 4.29 -29.99 1.67
C PRO A 175 4.08 -31.41 2.28
N LEU A 176 3.38 -31.60 3.41
CA LEU A 176 3.48 -32.87 4.19
C LEU A 176 2.21 -33.75 4.30
N THR A 177 1.13 -33.45 3.57
CA THR A 177 -0.07 -34.33 3.53
C THR A 177 -0.55 -34.60 2.10
N ALA A 178 0.33 -35.18 1.28
CA ALA A 178 -0.03 -35.83 0.02
C ALA A 178 0.51 -37.27 0.01
N THR A 179 -0.39 -38.24 0.07
CA THR A 179 -0.08 -39.66 -0.14
C THR A 179 0.43 -39.89 -1.57
N PRO A 180 1.48 -40.71 -1.78
CA PRO A 180 2.02 -40.94 -3.12
C PRO A 180 1.13 -41.90 -3.91
N THR A 181 0.43 -41.37 -4.91
CA THR A 181 -0.13 -42.14 -6.01
C THR A 181 0.17 -41.45 -7.32
N GLU A 182 0.81 -42.18 -8.22
CA GLU A 182 1.40 -41.65 -9.45
C GLU A 182 0.34 -41.48 -10.54
N THR A 183 0.18 -40.27 -11.09
CA THR A 183 -0.04 -40.10 -12.54
C THR A 183 0.27 -38.68 -13.00
N SER A 184 0.86 -38.57 -14.18
CA SER A 184 1.44 -37.35 -14.74
C SER A 184 0.41 -36.32 -15.25
N SER A 185 0.50 -35.08 -14.77
CA SER A 185 0.29 -33.88 -15.61
C SER A 185 0.96 -32.64 -14.98
N SER A 186 1.45 -31.74 -15.83
CA SER A 186 2.43 -30.70 -15.47
C SER A 186 1.79 -29.41 -14.93
N THR A 187 1.36 -29.41 -13.66
CA THR A 187 0.80 -28.20 -13.02
C THR A 187 1.44 -27.90 -11.67
N SER A 188 2.38 -26.95 -11.65
CA SER A 188 2.77 -26.19 -10.47
C SER A 188 2.25 -24.75 -10.58
N PRO A 189 2.49 -23.85 -9.61
CA PRO A 189 2.12 -23.91 -8.21
C PRO A 189 0.96 -22.92 -7.95
N LEU A 190 -0.24 -23.40 -7.58
CA LEU A 190 -1.37 -22.49 -7.31
C LEU A 190 -1.35 -21.82 -5.92
N PRO A 191 -1.01 -22.50 -4.79
CA PRO A 191 -1.09 -21.89 -3.45
C PRO A 191 -0.25 -20.61 -3.33
N ARG A 192 1.03 -20.71 -3.72
CA ARG A 192 2.05 -19.64 -3.62
C ARG A 192 1.65 -18.32 -4.30
N ARG A 193 0.74 -18.33 -5.28
CA ARG A 193 0.23 -17.13 -5.97
C ARG A 193 -0.90 -16.45 -5.19
N GLN A 194 -1.82 -17.24 -4.63
CA GLN A 194 -2.87 -16.71 -3.76
C GLN A 194 -2.25 -16.13 -2.47
N ASP A 195 -1.29 -16.85 -1.87
CA ASP A 195 -0.55 -16.40 -0.69
C ASP A 195 0.17 -15.07 -0.93
N MET A 196 0.76 -14.87 -2.12
CA MET A 196 1.44 -13.63 -2.51
C MET A 196 0.45 -12.47 -2.73
N PHE A 197 -0.70 -12.73 -3.36
CA PHE A 197 -1.75 -11.73 -3.51
C PHE A 197 -2.30 -11.28 -2.14
N ASP A 198 -2.59 -12.22 -1.24
CA ASP A 198 -3.10 -11.90 0.10
C ASP A 198 -2.03 -11.24 0.99
N TYR A 199 -0.74 -11.58 0.80
CA TYR A 199 0.39 -10.86 1.41
C TYR A 199 0.45 -9.41 0.93
N LEU A 200 0.49 -9.16 -0.39
CA LEU A 200 0.55 -7.80 -0.94
C LEU A 200 -0.66 -6.96 -0.56
N LYS A 201 -1.85 -7.56 -0.57
CA LYS A 201 -3.09 -6.94 -0.10
C LYS A 201 -2.96 -6.47 1.35
N ARG A 202 -2.50 -7.32 2.26
CA ARG A 202 -2.29 -6.97 3.67
C ARG A 202 -1.17 -5.94 3.86
N TYR A 203 -0.12 -6.02 3.06
CA TYR A 203 0.99 -5.06 3.05
C TYR A 203 0.49 -3.65 2.72
N ILE A 204 -0.30 -3.49 1.64
CA ILE A 204 -0.91 -2.21 1.26
C ILE A 204 -1.82 -1.68 2.37
N ASP A 205 -2.63 -2.53 3.01
CA ASP A 205 -3.53 -2.11 4.10
C ASP A 205 -2.76 -1.66 5.36
N ILE A 206 -1.67 -2.35 5.73
CA ILE A 206 -0.82 -1.96 6.87
C ILE A 206 -0.10 -0.65 6.57
N MET A 207 0.52 -0.51 5.39
CA MET A 207 1.17 0.74 4.98
C MET A 207 0.18 1.91 5.00
N ARG A 208 -1.03 1.70 4.44
CA ARG A 208 -2.12 2.68 4.47
C ARG A 208 -2.49 3.12 5.89
N GLU A 209 -2.75 2.15 6.77
CA GLU A 209 -3.16 2.40 8.16
C GLU A 209 -2.06 3.17 8.90
N GLN A 210 -0.82 2.72 8.81
CA GLN A 210 0.30 3.28 9.57
C GLN A 210 0.73 4.66 9.05
N ILE A 211 0.83 4.87 7.73
CA ILE A 211 1.10 6.21 7.16
C ILE A 211 0.01 7.20 7.60
N PHE A 212 -1.27 6.80 7.52
CA PHE A 212 -2.39 7.68 7.94
C PHE A 212 -2.36 7.99 9.44
N GLU A 213 -2.15 6.97 10.29
CA GLU A 213 -2.07 7.12 11.74
C GLU A 213 -0.87 8.01 12.13
N MET A 214 0.32 7.76 11.57
CA MET A 214 1.52 8.55 11.83
C MET A 214 1.37 10.01 11.39
N ALA A 215 0.85 10.25 10.19
CA ALA A 215 0.67 11.60 9.67
C ALA A 215 -0.35 12.39 10.50
N THR A 216 -1.51 11.80 10.81
CA THR A 216 -2.55 12.45 11.62
C THR A 216 -2.14 12.65 13.09
N GLN A 217 -1.39 11.71 13.68
CA GLN A 217 -0.82 11.88 15.02
C GLN A 217 0.24 12.99 15.02
N CYS A 218 1.18 12.98 14.08
CA CYS A 218 2.24 13.98 14.02
C CYS A 218 1.67 15.40 13.87
N MET A 219 0.78 15.63 12.90
CA MET A 219 0.13 16.93 12.67
C MET A 219 -0.73 17.42 13.85
N SER A 220 -1.19 16.51 14.71
CA SER A 220 -1.97 16.85 15.91
C SER A 220 -1.10 17.11 17.14
N ILE A 221 0.03 16.40 17.29
CA ILE A 221 0.95 16.48 18.44
C ILE A 221 1.91 17.68 18.30
N PHE A 222 2.36 17.93 17.08
CA PHE A 222 3.33 18.95 16.73
C PHE A 222 2.60 20.05 15.95
N SER A 223 2.44 21.22 16.57
CA SER A 223 1.70 22.33 15.95
C SER A 223 2.46 22.88 14.75
N ALA A 224 1.73 23.25 13.69
CA ALA A 224 2.24 23.77 12.41
C ALA A 224 2.92 25.18 12.47
N LYS A 225 3.71 25.45 13.52
CA LYS A 225 4.51 26.68 13.66
C LYS A 225 5.79 26.65 12.82
N GLU A 226 6.25 25.46 12.45
CA GLU A 226 7.39 25.23 11.57
C GLU A 226 6.96 24.43 10.34
N PRO A 227 7.62 24.58 9.19
CA PRO A 227 7.33 23.75 8.01
C PRO A 227 7.63 22.29 8.31
N ASP A 228 6.63 21.41 8.15
CA ASP A 228 6.70 19.96 8.40
C ASP A 228 7.53 19.20 7.34
N THR A 229 8.75 19.65 7.06
CA THR A 229 9.65 19.04 6.07
C THR A 229 10.05 17.63 6.45
N ILE A 230 10.38 17.38 7.73
CA ILE A 230 10.76 16.05 8.23
C ILE A 230 9.62 15.05 8.06
N LEU A 231 8.38 15.46 8.36
CA LEU A 231 7.21 14.60 8.18
C LEU A 231 6.98 14.33 6.69
N ALA A 232 7.04 15.35 5.84
CA ALA A 232 6.85 15.19 4.40
C ALA A 232 7.91 14.27 3.76
N ASP A 233 9.18 14.46 4.09
CA ASP A 233 10.31 13.69 3.58
C ASP A 233 10.21 12.21 4.01
N TYR A 234 9.95 11.96 5.30
CA TYR A 234 9.73 10.61 5.81
C TYR A 234 8.52 9.91 5.17
N MET A 235 7.43 10.65 4.90
CA MET A 235 6.25 10.09 4.21
C MET A 235 6.56 9.75 2.74
N VAL A 236 7.37 10.58 2.06
CA VAL A 236 7.85 10.28 0.70
C VAL A 236 8.76 9.05 0.71
N HIS A 237 9.65 8.92 1.70
CA HIS A 237 10.49 7.74 1.88
C HIS A 237 9.66 6.45 2.02
N LEU A 238 8.65 6.42 2.92
CA LEU A 238 7.75 5.26 3.07
C LEU A 238 6.97 4.91 1.78
N ILE A 239 6.57 5.91 0.99
CA ILE A 239 5.92 5.69 -0.30
C ILE A 239 6.91 5.09 -1.31
N GLY A 240 8.18 5.51 -1.27
CA GLY A 240 9.27 4.94 -2.08
C GLY A 240 9.56 3.48 -1.73
N GLU A 241 9.64 3.13 -0.44
CA GLU A 241 9.78 1.75 0.00
C GLU A 241 8.59 0.88 -0.44
N MET A 242 7.36 1.39 -0.29
CA MET A 242 6.16 0.74 -0.77
C MET A 242 6.20 0.53 -2.30
N GLN A 243 6.67 1.52 -3.06
CA GLN A 243 6.82 1.41 -4.52
C GLN A 243 7.84 0.35 -4.92
N GLN A 244 9.00 0.29 -4.26
CA GLN A 244 10.03 -0.71 -4.52
C GLN A 244 9.51 -2.12 -4.19
N SER A 245 8.98 -2.30 -2.98
CA SER A 245 8.41 -3.57 -2.51
C SER A 245 7.30 -4.10 -3.43
N LEU A 246 6.37 -3.25 -3.88
CA LEU A 246 5.36 -3.67 -4.85
C LEU A 246 6.00 -4.03 -6.20
N THR A 247 6.95 -3.24 -6.71
CA THR A 247 7.56 -3.47 -8.03
C THR A 247 8.25 -4.83 -8.10
N ASP A 248 8.95 -5.24 -7.04
CA ASP A 248 9.68 -6.51 -6.99
C ASP A 248 8.75 -7.73 -6.94
N HIS A 249 7.60 -7.62 -6.27
CA HIS A 249 6.67 -8.75 -6.07
C HIS A 249 5.53 -8.82 -7.10
N LEU A 250 5.13 -7.71 -7.72
CA LEU A 250 4.05 -7.68 -8.72
C LEU A 250 4.35 -8.55 -9.95
N ALA A 251 5.62 -8.69 -10.34
CA ALA A 251 6.04 -9.50 -11.48
C ALA A 251 5.80 -11.02 -11.32
N VAL A 252 5.53 -11.49 -10.09
CA VAL A 252 5.25 -12.90 -9.77
C VAL A 252 3.76 -13.25 -9.98
N LEU A 253 2.89 -12.25 -10.11
CA LEU A 253 1.45 -12.45 -10.24
C LEU A 253 1.04 -12.64 -11.71
N ASP A 254 0.83 -13.90 -12.10
CA ASP A 254 0.36 -14.28 -13.44
C ASP A 254 -1.15 -14.04 -13.71
N ASP A 255 -1.89 -13.42 -12.77
CA ASP A 255 -3.32 -13.13 -12.94
C ASP A 255 -3.61 -11.63 -13.04
N THR A 256 -4.25 -11.25 -14.14
CA THR A 256 -4.66 -9.86 -14.40
C THR A 256 -5.82 -9.40 -13.51
N SER A 257 -6.65 -10.32 -12.99
CA SER A 257 -7.73 -9.97 -12.05
C SER A 257 -7.18 -9.59 -10.67
N ALA A 258 -6.22 -10.36 -10.15
CA ALA A 258 -5.45 -10.05 -8.95
C ALA A 258 -4.70 -8.71 -9.08
N LEU A 259 -4.01 -8.48 -10.20
CA LEU A 259 -3.32 -7.20 -10.47
C LEU A 259 -4.30 -6.01 -10.48
N ALA A 260 -5.48 -6.14 -11.10
CA ALA A 260 -6.48 -5.07 -11.12
C ALA A 260 -7.11 -4.80 -9.74
N SER A 261 -7.27 -5.84 -8.93
CA SER A 261 -7.70 -5.73 -7.54
C SER A 261 -6.67 -4.99 -6.67
N LEU A 262 -5.38 -5.37 -6.76
CA LEU A 262 -4.29 -4.66 -6.08
C LEU A 262 -4.15 -3.21 -6.55
N LEU A 263 -4.27 -2.95 -7.86
CA LEU A 263 -4.26 -1.57 -8.39
C LEU A 263 -5.40 -0.75 -7.76
N THR A 264 -6.62 -1.30 -7.72
CA THR A 264 -7.77 -0.64 -7.08
C THR A 264 -7.50 -0.31 -5.61
N GLN A 265 -6.84 -1.22 -4.89
CA GLN A 265 -6.46 -1.03 -3.50
C GLN A 265 -5.37 0.05 -3.31
N VAL A 266 -4.35 0.10 -4.17
CA VAL A 266 -3.33 1.17 -4.18
C VAL A 266 -3.96 2.52 -4.52
N GLN A 267 -4.91 2.57 -5.47
CA GLN A 267 -5.66 3.78 -5.81
C GLN A 267 -6.51 4.27 -4.62
N TYR A 268 -7.15 3.36 -3.89
CA TYR A 268 -7.88 3.67 -2.65
C TYR A 268 -6.94 4.14 -1.53
N CYS A 269 -5.75 3.51 -1.40
CA CYS A 269 -4.71 3.91 -0.46
C CYS A 269 -4.30 5.37 -0.71
N GLY A 270 -3.87 5.71 -1.93
CA GLY A 270 -3.51 7.07 -2.32
C GLY A 270 -4.66 8.07 -2.17
N MET A 271 -5.90 7.70 -2.51
CA MET A 271 -7.07 8.56 -2.29
C MET A 271 -7.31 8.85 -0.80
N SER A 272 -7.10 7.85 0.08
CA SER A 272 -7.30 8.01 1.52
C SER A 272 -6.19 8.82 2.19
N LEU A 273 -4.95 8.66 1.74
CA LEU A 273 -3.79 9.41 2.21
C LEU A 273 -3.73 10.83 1.63
N GLY A 274 -4.37 11.08 0.48
CA GLY A 274 -4.59 12.42 -0.07
C GLY A 274 -5.37 13.36 0.86
N ARG A 275 -6.16 12.81 1.82
CA ARG A 275 -6.79 13.60 2.90
C ARG A 275 -5.78 14.25 3.84
N VAL A 276 -4.56 13.74 3.89
CA VAL A 276 -3.43 14.21 4.70
C VAL A 276 -2.34 14.82 3.80
N GLY A 277 -2.69 15.17 2.55
CA GLY A 277 -1.79 15.79 1.57
C GLY A 277 -0.94 14.82 0.73
N LEU A 278 -1.08 13.50 0.92
CA LEU A 278 -0.23 12.49 0.27
C LEU A 278 -0.96 11.77 -0.87
N ASP A 279 -0.93 12.33 -2.08
CA ASP A 279 -1.49 11.69 -3.29
C ASP A 279 -0.40 11.19 -4.25
N PHE A 280 -0.15 9.88 -4.22
CA PHE A 280 0.83 9.18 -5.03
C PHE A 280 0.22 8.29 -6.13
N ARG A 281 -1.08 8.44 -6.43
CA ARG A 281 -1.84 7.54 -7.33
C ARG A 281 -1.22 7.34 -8.71
N LEU A 282 -0.45 8.30 -9.19
CA LEU A 282 0.26 8.25 -10.48
C LEU A 282 1.61 7.52 -10.43
N LEU A 283 2.29 7.46 -9.27
CA LEU A 283 3.62 6.85 -9.14
C LEU A 283 3.61 5.34 -9.43
N PHE A 284 2.57 4.65 -8.96
CA PHE A 284 2.46 3.19 -9.07
C PHE A 284 2.03 2.71 -10.47
N VAL A 285 1.53 3.59 -11.34
CA VAL A 285 0.99 3.20 -12.67
C VAL A 285 2.04 2.46 -13.52
N GLN A 286 3.30 2.90 -13.46
CA GLN A 286 4.38 2.27 -14.23
C GLN A 286 4.73 0.86 -13.72
N ALA A 287 4.60 0.58 -12.42
CA ALA A 287 4.86 -0.74 -11.86
C ALA A 287 3.81 -1.76 -12.33
N PHE A 288 2.53 -1.41 -12.25
CA PHE A 288 1.44 -2.24 -12.77
C PHE A 288 1.50 -2.40 -14.30
N GLN A 289 1.92 -1.37 -15.04
CA GLN A 289 2.13 -1.46 -16.48
C GLN A 289 3.20 -2.51 -16.84
N LYS A 290 4.36 -2.48 -16.17
CA LYS A 290 5.44 -3.47 -16.37
C LYS A 290 5.02 -4.90 -16.02
N ALA A 291 4.11 -5.08 -15.06
CA ALA A 291 3.59 -6.39 -14.69
C ALA A 291 2.57 -6.95 -15.70
N ILE A 292 1.65 -6.12 -16.22
CA ILE A 292 0.62 -6.58 -17.17
C ILE A 292 1.13 -6.77 -18.60
N GLU A 293 2.12 -5.99 -19.05
CA GLU A 293 2.68 -6.09 -20.40
C GLU A 293 3.07 -7.53 -20.81
N PRO A 294 3.95 -8.25 -20.08
CA PRO A 294 4.33 -9.61 -20.45
C PRO A 294 3.18 -10.62 -20.36
N LEU A 295 2.13 -10.35 -19.58
CA LEU A 295 0.96 -11.25 -19.50
C LEU A 295 0.09 -11.15 -20.75
N VAL A 296 -0.22 -9.93 -21.18
CA VAL A 296 -1.08 -9.71 -22.36
C VAL A 296 -0.38 -10.21 -23.63
N LEU A 297 0.91 -9.94 -23.79
CA LEU A 297 1.70 -10.45 -24.93
C LEU A 297 1.77 -11.98 -24.92
N ARG A 298 2.05 -12.61 -23.77
CA ARG A 298 2.07 -14.07 -23.63
C ARG A 298 0.74 -14.73 -23.96
N LEU A 299 -0.40 -14.12 -23.61
CA LEU A 299 -1.73 -14.62 -23.98
C LEU A 299 -1.97 -14.55 -25.51
N MET A 300 -1.46 -13.51 -26.18
CA MET A 300 -1.49 -13.43 -27.66
C MET A 300 -0.58 -14.48 -28.31
N ASP A 301 0.64 -14.65 -27.79
CA ASP A 301 1.58 -15.67 -28.26
C ASP A 301 1.06 -17.11 -28.02
N GLN A 302 0.32 -17.37 -26.94
CA GLN A 302 -0.36 -18.65 -26.70
C GLN A 302 -1.47 -18.92 -27.73
N ALA A 303 -2.29 -17.91 -28.07
CA ALA A 303 -3.30 -18.02 -29.11
C ALA A 303 -2.69 -18.28 -30.49
N LEU A 304 -1.60 -17.57 -30.82
CA LEU A 304 -0.82 -17.80 -32.03
C LEU A 304 -0.24 -19.22 -32.06
N THR A 305 0.42 -19.65 -30.99
CA THR A 305 1.08 -20.97 -30.90
C THR A 305 0.07 -22.10 -31.02
N SER A 306 -1.10 -22.00 -30.38
CA SER A 306 -2.18 -22.99 -30.50
C SER A 306 -2.70 -23.13 -31.93
N LEU A 307 -2.85 -22.01 -32.67
CA LEU A 307 -3.21 -22.05 -34.08
C LEU A 307 -2.08 -22.63 -34.93
N THR A 308 -0.83 -22.21 -34.71
CA THR A 308 0.34 -22.71 -35.45
C THR A 308 0.52 -24.23 -35.27
N GLN A 309 0.41 -24.75 -34.04
CA GLN A 309 0.44 -26.19 -33.76
C GLN A 309 -0.70 -26.97 -34.44
N THR A 310 -1.83 -26.31 -34.70
CA THR A 310 -2.95 -26.90 -35.46
C THR A 310 -2.67 -26.90 -36.96
N LEU A 311 -2.02 -25.86 -37.49
CA LEU A 311 -1.75 -25.67 -38.91
C LEU A 311 -0.48 -26.40 -39.40
N GLU A 312 0.57 -26.52 -38.61
CA GLU A 312 1.82 -27.24 -38.97
C GLU A 312 1.61 -28.68 -39.46
N PRO A 313 0.86 -29.57 -38.78
CA PRO A 313 0.63 -30.93 -39.28
C PRO A 313 -0.21 -30.92 -40.56
N ILE A 314 -1.15 -29.99 -40.70
CA ILE A 314 -1.98 -29.79 -41.89
C ILE A 314 -1.12 -29.32 -43.08
N LEU A 315 -0.16 -28.44 -42.84
CA LEU A 315 0.78 -27.93 -43.85
C LEU A 315 1.79 -28.98 -44.32
N SER A 316 2.11 -29.97 -43.48
CA SER A 316 2.99 -31.09 -43.84
C SER A 316 2.28 -32.24 -44.57
N SER A 317 0.98 -32.45 -44.29
CA SER A 317 0.15 -33.51 -44.88
C SER A 317 -0.66 -33.05 -46.10
N ILE A 318 -0.94 -31.75 -46.19
CA ILE A 318 -1.78 -31.06 -47.20
C ILE A 318 -3.10 -31.83 -47.46
N PRO A 319 -3.94 -32.04 -46.42
CA PRO A 319 -5.22 -32.71 -46.59
C PRO A 319 -6.17 -31.83 -47.45
N PRO A 320 -7.11 -32.44 -48.20
CA PRO A 320 -7.98 -31.70 -49.10
C PRO A 320 -8.83 -30.68 -48.32
N PRO A 321 -9.00 -29.44 -48.82
CA PRO A 321 -9.64 -28.31 -48.12
C PRO A 321 -10.92 -28.65 -47.36
N ASN A 322 -11.79 -29.46 -47.98
CA ASN A 322 -13.06 -29.91 -47.41
C ASN A 322 -12.98 -30.76 -46.13
N THR A 323 -11.82 -31.32 -45.77
CA THR A 323 -11.69 -32.22 -44.61
C THR A 323 -11.44 -31.50 -43.29
N TRP A 324 -10.96 -30.26 -43.32
CA TRP A 324 -10.52 -29.55 -42.11
C TRP A 324 -10.88 -28.07 -42.04
N LEU A 325 -11.06 -27.38 -43.18
CA LEU A 325 -11.49 -25.97 -43.19
C LEU A 325 -12.95 -25.82 -42.75
N LEU A 326 -13.79 -26.79 -43.12
CA LEU A 326 -15.23 -26.77 -42.89
C LEU A 326 -15.64 -27.92 -41.94
N PRO A 327 -16.51 -27.66 -40.95
CA PRO A 327 -17.20 -28.73 -40.23
C PRO A 327 -18.00 -29.63 -41.18
N ALA A 328 -18.06 -30.93 -40.88
CA ALA A 328 -18.78 -31.91 -41.71
C ALA A 328 -20.28 -31.56 -41.95
N SER A 329 -20.89 -30.76 -41.07
CA SER A 329 -22.25 -30.24 -41.19
C SER A 329 -22.41 -29.19 -42.30
N THR A 330 -21.36 -28.45 -42.65
CA THR A 330 -21.45 -27.25 -43.52
C THR A 330 -21.30 -27.60 -45.00
N TYR A 331 -20.85 -28.81 -45.32
CA TYR A 331 -20.63 -29.31 -46.68
C TYR A 331 -21.88 -29.27 -47.58
N SER A 332 -23.08 -29.35 -46.99
CA SER A 332 -24.37 -29.33 -47.70
C SER A 332 -24.84 -27.92 -48.12
N LEU A 333 -24.29 -26.84 -47.53
CA LEU A 333 -24.61 -25.46 -47.92
C LEU A 333 -23.59 -24.86 -48.89
N ALA A 334 -22.30 -25.13 -48.70
CA ALA A 334 -21.21 -24.54 -49.48
C ALA A 334 -21.36 -24.76 -51.01
N THR A 335 -22.02 -25.84 -51.43
CA THR A 335 -22.21 -26.18 -52.86
C THR A 335 -23.47 -25.58 -53.50
N LYS A 336 -24.26 -24.74 -52.78
CA LYS A 336 -25.53 -24.19 -53.29
C LYS A 336 -25.82 -22.71 -53.01
N SER A 337 -24.90 -21.93 -52.44
CA SER A 337 -25.10 -20.48 -52.25
C SER A 337 -23.87 -19.63 -52.55
N LEU A 338 -23.40 -19.67 -53.80
CA LEU A 338 -22.66 -18.56 -54.41
C LEU A 338 -23.64 -17.73 -55.26
N SER A 339 -24.32 -16.79 -54.61
CA SER A 339 -25.22 -15.82 -55.24
C SER A 339 -25.39 -14.55 -54.39
N ASP A 340 -24.31 -13.76 -54.32
CA ASP A 340 -24.15 -12.30 -54.08
C ASP A 340 -24.92 -11.55 -52.97
N ASN A 341 -25.92 -12.12 -52.31
CA ASN A 341 -26.90 -11.38 -51.51
C ASN A 341 -26.53 -11.19 -50.02
N GLN A 342 -25.24 -11.23 -49.65
CA GLN A 342 -24.78 -10.88 -48.29
C GLN A 342 -23.65 -9.83 -48.22
N LEU A 343 -23.29 -9.20 -49.34
CA LEU A 343 -22.36 -8.05 -49.35
C LEU A 343 -23.04 -6.69 -49.58
N GLN A 344 -24.37 -6.64 -49.69
CA GLN A 344 -25.16 -5.40 -49.75
C GLN A 344 -26.27 -5.37 -48.70
N ALA A 345 -25.88 -5.07 -47.46
CA ALA A 345 -26.79 -4.70 -46.38
C ALA A 345 -26.32 -3.38 -45.73
N SER A 346 -26.19 -2.36 -46.58
CA SER A 346 -25.99 -0.96 -46.20
C SER A 346 -26.98 -0.12 -47.00
N ASP A 347 -27.55 0.90 -46.38
CA ASP A 347 -28.52 1.86 -46.95
C ASP A 347 -29.91 1.33 -47.34
N LYS A 348 -30.78 1.11 -46.33
CA LYS A 348 -32.05 1.86 -46.20
C LYS A 348 -32.71 1.69 -44.81
N GLN A 349 -33.34 2.78 -44.36
CA GLN A 349 -33.78 3.09 -42.99
C GLN A 349 -34.74 2.08 -42.32
N GLY A 350 -34.57 1.91 -41.00
CA GLY A 350 -35.54 1.28 -40.09
C GLY A 350 -34.96 1.20 -38.67
N ASP A 351 -35.69 1.69 -37.67
CA ASP A 351 -35.20 1.78 -36.28
C ASP A 351 -35.09 0.39 -35.61
N GLY A 352 -33.96 0.13 -34.93
CA GLY A 352 -33.63 -1.15 -34.27
C GLY A 352 -32.78 -2.13 -35.11
N LEU A 353 -31.76 -2.71 -34.47
CA LEU A 353 -30.79 -3.70 -35.03
C LEU A 353 -29.67 -3.17 -35.94
N LEU A 354 -28.97 -2.10 -35.52
CA LEU A 354 -27.57 -1.92 -35.92
C LEU A 354 -26.74 -3.16 -35.53
N PRO A 355 -25.84 -3.68 -36.39
CA PRO A 355 -24.88 -4.70 -35.98
C PRO A 355 -24.08 -4.20 -34.79
N ARG A 356 -24.14 -4.88 -33.65
CA ARG A 356 -23.35 -4.49 -32.47
C ARG A 356 -21.87 -4.54 -32.86
N PRO A 357 -21.10 -3.43 -32.79
CA PRO A 357 -19.77 -3.33 -33.41
C PRO A 357 -18.73 -4.32 -32.85
N PHE A 358 -19.02 -4.93 -31.70
CA PHE A 358 -18.17 -5.89 -31.00
C PHE A 358 -18.74 -7.33 -30.98
N GLN A 359 -19.78 -7.63 -31.75
CA GLN A 359 -20.27 -9.01 -31.88
C GLN A 359 -19.39 -9.78 -32.87
N PRO A 360 -18.88 -10.98 -32.52
CA PRO A 360 -18.01 -11.75 -33.42
C PRO A 360 -18.75 -12.08 -34.73
N PRO A 361 -18.11 -11.85 -35.90
CA PRO A 361 -18.68 -12.20 -37.20
C PRO A 361 -19.15 -13.65 -37.26
N LEU A 362 -20.41 -13.88 -37.67
CA LEU A 362 -20.99 -15.22 -37.79
C LEU A 362 -20.19 -16.12 -38.74
N LEU A 363 -19.58 -15.55 -39.79
CA LEU A 363 -18.69 -16.24 -40.73
C LEU A 363 -17.47 -16.91 -40.07
N LEU A 364 -17.05 -16.49 -38.86
CA LEU A 364 -15.97 -17.16 -38.14
C LEU A 364 -16.39 -18.52 -37.56
N VAL A 365 -17.69 -18.73 -37.33
CA VAL A 365 -18.23 -20.00 -36.77
C VAL A 365 -18.04 -21.14 -37.77
N ASP A 366 -18.09 -20.85 -39.07
CA ASP A 366 -17.86 -21.82 -40.14
C ASP A 366 -16.40 -22.30 -40.24
N TYR A 367 -15.47 -21.63 -39.54
CA TYR A 367 -14.03 -21.89 -39.59
C TYR A 367 -13.44 -22.09 -38.18
N PRO A 368 -13.51 -23.32 -37.60
CA PRO A 368 -13.16 -23.59 -36.20
C PRO A 368 -11.77 -23.10 -35.77
N CYS A 369 -10.77 -23.21 -36.64
CA CYS A 369 -9.41 -22.74 -36.36
C CYS A 369 -9.33 -21.21 -36.19
N LEU A 370 -10.07 -20.46 -37.02
CA LEU A 370 -10.13 -18.99 -36.91
C LEU A 370 -10.98 -18.55 -35.72
N ALA A 371 -12.05 -19.26 -35.39
CA ALA A 371 -12.84 -19.01 -34.19
C ALA A 371 -12.00 -19.22 -32.91
N ALA A 372 -11.26 -20.33 -32.82
CA ALA A 372 -10.38 -20.63 -31.68
C ALA A 372 -9.30 -19.56 -31.49
N PHE A 373 -8.60 -19.17 -32.58
CA PHE A 373 -7.62 -18.09 -32.55
C PHE A 373 -8.24 -16.74 -32.14
N THR A 374 -9.39 -16.37 -32.73
CA THR A 374 -10.11 -15.14 -32.38
C THR A 374 -10.46 -15.10 -30.90
N ASN A 375 -10.97 -16.21 -30.34
CA ASN A 375 -11.30 -16.32 -28.91
C ASN A 375 -10.06 -16.23 -28.01
N GLY A 376 -8.92 -16.79 -28.44
CA GLY A 376 -7.63 -16.64 -27.75
C GLY A 376 -7.18 -15.18 -27.67
N ILE A 377 -7.23 -14.45 -28.79
CA ILE A 377 -6.91 -13.01 -28.82
C ILE A 377 -7.94 -12.20 -27.99
N LEU A 378 -9.24 -12.50 -28.07
CA LEU A 378 -10.26 -11.86 -27.23
C LEU A 378 -10.01 -12.11 -25.73
N THR A 379 -9.44 -13.26 -25.35
CA THR A 379 -9.04 -13.54 -23.97
C THR A 379 -7.92 -12.59 -23.51
N SER A 380 -6.91 -12.33 -24.36
CA SER A 380 -5.88 -11.31 -24.08
C SER A 380 -6.43 -9.88 -23.98
N PHE A 381 -7.45 -9.55 -24.79
CA PHE A 381 -8.14 -8.26 -24.74
C PHE A 381 -8.98 -8.09 -23.46
N ASN A 382 -9.63 -9.16 -22.98
CA ASN A 382 -10.37 -9.16 -21.72
C ASN A 382 -9.42 -8.95 -20.53
N ALA A 383 -8.22 -9.53 -20.55
CA ALA A 383 -7.17 -9.24 -19.58
C ALA A 383 -6.73 -7.77 -19.64
N LEU A 384 -6.35 -7.27 -20.83
CA LEU A 384 -5.91 -5.89 -21.02
C LEU A 384 -6.95 -4.85 -20.58
N ARG A 385 -8.25 -5.15 -20.77
CA ARG A 385 -9.37 -4.28 -20.36
C ARG A 385 -9.42 -4.00 -18.86
N LEU A 386 -8.85 -4.86 -18.01
CA LEU A 386 -8.82 -4.66 -16.57
C LEU A 386 -7.83 -3.56 -16.14
N ILE A 387 -6.74 -3.36 -16.89
CA ILE A 387 -5.77 -2.28 -16.68
C ILE A 387 -5.39 -1.66 -18.05
N PRO A 388 -6.26 -0.81 -18.64
CA PRO A 388 -6.06 -0.27 -19.98
C PRO A 388 -5.08 0.92 -19.97
N ALA A 389 -3.80 0.64 -19.71
CA ALA A 389 -2.75 1.67 -19.76
C ALA A 389 -2.52 2.13 -21.21
N LEU A 390 -2.51 3.46 -21.44
CA LEU A 390 -2.39 4.04 -22.79
C LEU A 390 -1.09 3.66 -23.49
N HIS A 391 0.02 3.51 -22.74
CA HIS A 391 1.31 3.11 -23.29
C HIS A 391 1.28 1.71 -23.93
N LEU A 392 0.45 0.80 -23.38
CA LEU A 392 0.29 -0.55 -23.93
C LEU A 392 -0.47 -0.56 -25.24
N ALA A 393 -1.18 0.52 -25.62
CA ALA A 393 -1.99 0.55 -26.84
C ALA A 393 -1.14 0.30 -28.09
N ASP A 394 -0.03 1.02 -28.23
CA ASP A 394 0.82 0.91 -29.43
C ASP A 394 1.65 -0.39 -29.39
N ILE A 395 2.11 -0.84 -28.21
CA ILE A 395 2.83 -2.12 -28.03
C ILE A 395 1.94 -3.31 -28.38
N THR A 396 0.73 -3.39 -27.81
CA THR A 396 -0.22 -4.49 -28.06
C THR A 396 -0.74 -4.45 -29.50
N GLN A 397 -0.89 -3.26 -30.11
CA GLN A 397 -1.22 -3.14 -31.53
C GLN A 397 -0.10 -3.67 -32.44
N GLN A 398 1.16 -3.36 -32.14
CA GLN A 398 2.31 -3.88 -32.90
C GLN A 398 2.43 -5.40 -32.75
N HIS A 399 2.28 -5.93 -31.53
CA HIS A 399 2.34 -7.37 -31.30
C HIS A 399 1.17 -8.12 -31.97
N LEU A 400 -0.07 -7.62 -31.84
CA LEU A 400 -1.23 -8.14 -32.58
C LEU A 400 -0.97 -8.14 -34.09
N THR A 401 -0.39 -7.07 -34.63
CA THR A 401 -0.02 -6.99 -36.06
C THR A 401 0.96 -8.11 -36.44
N MET A 402 1.97 -8.36 -35.61
CA MET A 402 2.95 -9.42 -35.82
C MET A 402 2.33 -10.83 -35.73
N CYS A 403 1.45 -11.09 -34.77
CA CYS A 403 0.69 -12.35 -34.68
C CYS A 403 -0.18 -12.57 -35.92
N LEU A 404 -0.92 -11.54 -36.36
CA LEU A 404 -1.78 -11.63 -37.55
C LEU A 404 -0.94 -11.86 -38.81
N MET A 405 0.15 -11.12 -39.02
CA MET A 405 1.01 -11.34 -40.18
C MET A 405 1.63 -12.74 -40.20
N LYS A 406 2.04 -13.32 -39.06
CA LYS A 406 2.51 -14.71 -38.99
C LYS A 406 1.43 -15.70 -39.44
N VAL A 407 0.19 -15.55 -38.96
CA VAL A 407 -0.96 -16.37 -39.38
C VAL A 407 -1.24 -16.20 -40.88
N ALA A 408 -1.18 -14.97 -41.40
CA ALA A 408 -1.38 -14.69 -42.82
C ALA A 408 -0.38 -15.43 -43.72
N HIS A 409 0.91 -15.49 -43.33
CA HIS A 409 1.93 -16.25 -44.07
C HIS A 409 1.66 -17.76 -44.04
N LEU A 410 1.25 -18.33 -42.90
CA LEU A 410 0.89 -19.76 -42.79
C LEU A 410 -0.34 -20.10 -43.66
N ILE A 411 -1.38 -19.25 -43.62
CA ILE A 411 -2.57 -19.39 -44.46
C ILE A 411 -2.20 -19.29 -45.94
N LYS A 412 -1.35 -18.34 -46.34
CA LYS A 412 -0.86 -18.24 -47.72
C LYS A 412 -0.10 -19.50 -48.14
N GLN A 413 0.84 -19.98 -47.33
CA GLN A 413 1.63 -21.17 -47.67
C GLN A 413 0.74 -22.41 -47.87
N TYR A 414 -0.29 -22.58 -47.04
CA TYR A 414 -1.30 -23.62 -47.26
C TYR A 414 -2.12 -23.37 -48.55
N ALA A 415 -2.60 -22.14 -48.77
CA ALA A 415 -3.45 -21.80 -49.90
C ALA A 415 -2.75 -21.99 -51.25
N ASP A 416 -1.49 -21.58 -51.37
CA ASP A 416 -0.66 -21.74 -52.57
C ASP A 416 -0.45 -23.24 -52.90
N GLN A 417 -0.22 -24.07 -51.87
CA GLN A 417 -0.03 -25.52 -52.01
C GLN A 417 -1.35 -26.26 -52.29
N ALA A 418 -2.45 -25.88 -51.62
CA ALA A 418 -3.76 -26.48 -51.79
C ALA A 418 -4.34 -26.19 -53.18
N ASN A 419 -4.21 -24.96 -53.69
CA ASN A 419 -4.64 -24.62 -55.06
C ASN A 419 -3.83 -25.36 -56.14
N ALA A 420 -2.57 -25.73 -55.85
CA ALA A 420 -1.75 -26.52 -56.77
C ALA A 420 -2.11 -28.03 -56.78
N LEU A 421 -2.55 -28.61 -55.65
CA LEU A 421 -2.96 -30.01 -55.56
C LEU A 421 -4.45 -30.25 -55.87
N TYR A 422 -5.32 -29.30 -55.51
CA TYR A 422 -6.78 -29.44 -55.52
C TYR A 422 -7.47 -28.24 -56.17
N PRO A 423 -7.28 -28.00 -57.49
CA PRO A 423 -7.88 -26.86 -58.19
C PRO A 423 -9.42 -26.85 -58.09
N ASP A 424 -10.06 -28.03 -58.06
CA ASP A 424 -11.50 -28.21 -57.90
C ASP A 424 -12.07 -27.70 -56.54
N GLN A 425 -11.21 -27.31 -55.59
CA GLN A 425 -11.60 -26.80 -54.27
C GLN A 425 -11.05 -25.37 -53.98
N ALA A 426 -10.55 -24.67 -55.00
CA ALA A 426 -9.99 -23.32 -54.86
C ALA A 426 -10.99 -22.30 -54.26
N ASP A 427 -12.29 -22.46 -54.52
CA ASP A 427 -13.34 -21.60 -53.95
C ASP A 427 -13.39 -21.66 -52.41
N ILE A 428 -13.18 -22.85 -51.83
CA ILE A 428 -13.18 -23.06 -50.37
C ILE A 428 -11.98 -22.36 -49.73
N VAL A 429 -10.81 -22.48 -50.36
CA VAL A 429 -9.57 -21.81 -49.95
C VAL A 429 -9.72 -20.29 -50.06
N THR A 430 -10.30 -19.80 -51.15
CA THR A 430 -10.56 -18.38 -51.41
C THR A 430 -11.54 -17.79 -50.39
N SER A 431 -12.61 -18.53 -50.05
CA SER A 431 -13.56 -18.13 -49.01
C SER A 431 -12.90 -18.06 -47.63
N PHE A 432 -12.02 -19.02 -47.28
CA PHE A 432 -11.26 -19.01 -46.04
C PHE A 432 -10.29 -17.81 -45.93
N VAL A 433 -9.52 -17.53 -46.99
CA VAL A 433 -8.65 -16.35 -47.07
C VAL A 433 -9.46 -15.05 -46.96
N THR A 434 -10.64 -15.01 -47.57
CA THR A 434 -11.56 -13.85 -47.51
C THR A 434 -12.14 -13.66 -46.11
N ALA A 435 -12.55 -14.73 -45.43
CA ALA A 435 -13.03 -14.68 -44.05
C ALA A 435 -11.94 -14.21 -43.08
N TYR A 436 -10.70 -14.65 -43.28
CA TYR A 436 -9.55 -14.18 -42.50
C TYR A 436 -9.28 -12.68 -42.70
N THR A 437 -9.14 -12.25 -43.95
CA THR A 437 -8.72 -10.87 -44.31
C THR A 437 -9.82 -9.83 -44.17
N ARG A 438 -11.07 -10.15 -44.53
CA ARG A 438 -12.20 -9.19 -44.51
C ARG A 438 -13.01 -9.24 -43.21
N SER A 439 -12.99 -10.36 -42.46
CA SER A 439 -13.74 -10.49 -41.20
C SER A 439 -12.86 -10.63 -39.96
N CYS A 440 -11.94 -11.60 -39.89
CA CYS A 440 -11.13 -11.86 -38.68
C CYS A 440 -10.24 -10.66 -38.30
N VAL A 441 -9.34 -10.25 -39.22
CA VAL A 441 -8.38 -9.17 -38.97
C VAL A 441 -9.08 -7.84 -38.64
N PRO A 442 -10.05 -7.33 -39.44
CA PRO A 442 -10.67 -6.04 -39.18
C PRO A 442 -11.55 -6.04 -37.92
N TYR A 443 -12.05 -7.19 -37.48
CA TYR A 443 -12.76 -7.34 -36.22
C TYR A 443 -11.80 -7.20 -35.02
N LEU A 444 -10.71 -7.99 -35.00
CA LEU A 444 -9.73 -7.94 -33.91
C LEU A 444 -9.09 -6.54 -33.77
N GLN A 445 -8.77 -5.88 -34.89
CA GLN A 445 -8.28 -4.50 -34.88
C GLN A 445 -9.29 -3.50 -34.28
N ARG A 446 -10.59 -3.62 -34.63
CA ARG A 446 -11.66 -2.77 -34.07
C ARG A 446 -11.86 -3.03 -32.57
N CYS A 447 -11.85 -4.29 -32.14
CA CYS A 447 -11.94 -4.65 -30.73
C CYS A 447 -10.82 -4.01 -29.87
N LEU A 448 -9.58 -3.99 -30.36
CA LEU A 448 -8.48 -3.31 -29.67
C LEU A 448 -8.63 -1.79 -29.71
N ALA A 449 -8.79 -1.20 -30.90
CA ALA A 449 -8.74 0.23 -31.10
C ALA A 449 -9.98 0.95 -30.55
N GLU A 450 -11.18 0.52 -30.93
CA GLU A 450 -12.45 1.15 -30.52
C GLU A 450 -12.96 0.58 -29.19
N GLY A 451 -12.78 -0.72 -28.95
CA GLY A 451 -13.34 -1.42 -27.78
C GLY A 451 -12.58 -1.17 -26.47
N ILE A 452 -11.24 -1.11 -26.52
CA ILE A 452 -10.40 -0.86 -25.33
C ILE A 452 -10.00 0.62 -25.26
N TYR A 453 -9.36 1.14 -26.31
CA TYR A 453 -8.69 2.45 -26.27
C TYR A 453 -9.48 3.62 -26.83
N LYS A 454 -10.62 3.38 -27.49
CA LYS A 454 -11.44 4.40 -28.20
C LYS A 454 -10.63 5.26 -29.18
N LYS A 455 -9.57 4.70 -29.77
CA LYS A 455 -8.68 5.32 -30.77
C LYS A 455 -9.12 4.85 -32.16
N ALA A 456 -8.96 5.69 -33.19
CA ALA A 456 -9.28 5.30 -34.56
C ALA A 456 -8.34 4.17 -35.05
N THR A 457 -8.89 3.16 -35.73
CA THR A 457 -8.06 2.08 -36.33
C THR A 457 -7.13 2.63 -37.41
N ASN A 458 -5.83 2.43 -37.24
CA ASN A 458 -4.83 2.74 -38.27
C ASN A 458 -4.92 1.69 -39.41
N PRO A 459 -5.07 2.08 -40.69
CA PRO A 459 -5.41 1.16 -41.78
C PRO A 459 -4.26 0.26 -42.28
N SER A 460 -3.03 0.41 -41.77
CA SER A 460 -1.79 -0.18 -42.33
C SER A 460 -1.86 -1.68 -42.65
N ILE A 461 -2.44 -2.51 -41.78
CA ILE A 461 -2.50 -3.97 -42.02
C ILE A 461 -3.33 -4.32 -43.26
N LYS A 462 -4.35 -3.51 -43.60
CA LYS A 462 -5.24 -3.80 -44.74
C LYS A 462 -4.49 -3.73 -46.07
N SER A 463 -3.59 -2.77 -46.24
CA SER A 463 -2.75 -2.70 -47.45
C SER A 463 -1.81 -3.91 -47.55
N ASP A 464 -1.19 -4.29 -46.43
CA ASP A 464 -0.18 -5.35 -46.41
C ASP A 464 -0.80 -6.73 -46.70
N LEU A 465 -1.99 -7.01 -46.14
CA LEU A 465 -2.73 -8.24 -46.44
C LEU A 465 -3.27 -8.29 -47.87
N ASN A 466 -3.72 -7.14 -48.42
CA ASN A 466 -4.17 -7.07 -49.82
C ASN A 466 -3.00 -7.30 -50.81
N VAL A 467 -1.78 -6.91 -50.45
CA VAL A 467 -0.56 -7.24 -51.22
C VAL A 467 -0.23 -8.73 -51.08
N LEU A 468 -0.29 -9.29 -49.87
CA LEU A 468 0.11 -10.68 -49.59
C LEU A 468 -0.79 -11.72 -50.30
N PHE A 469 -2.10 -11.47 -50.30
CA PHE A 469 -3.12 -12.35 -50.91
C PHE A 469 -3.61 -11.91 -52.30
N LYS A 470 -2.87 -11.02 -52.99
CA LYS A 470 -3.28 -10.45 -54.29
C LYS A 470 -3.70 -11.50 -55.33
N GLU A 471 -3.03 -12.65 -55.35
CA GLU A 471 -3.27 -13.77 -56.28
C GLU A 471 -4.51 -14.62 -55.94
N HIS A 472 -5.03 -14.49 -54.71
CA HIS A 472 -6.23 -15.22 -54.23
C HIS A 472 -7.51 -14.39 -54.31
N PHE A 473 -7.42 -13.09 -54.62
CA PHE A 473 -8.60 -12.22 -54.81
C PHE A 473 -9.02 -12.04 -56.28
N THR A 474 -8.20 -12.48 -57.25
CA THR A 474 -8.34 -12.21 -58.69
C THR A 474 -9.43 -13.02 -59.42
N MET A 475 -10.53 -13.36 -58.73
CA MET A 475 -11.73 -13.98 -59.34
C MET A 475 -13.03 -13.20 -59.08
N ALA A 476 -12.97 -12.01 -58.46
CA ALA A 476 -14.16 -11.24 -58.08
C ALA A 476 -14.26 -9.80 -58.63
N ASP A 477 -13.16 -9.21 -59.14
CA ASP A 477 -13.10 -7.77 -59.45
C ASP A 477 -13.15 -7.42 -60.96
N ASP A 478 -13.59 -8.34 -61.81
CA ASP A 478 -13.58 -8.17 -63.29
C ASP A 478 -14.71 -7.27 -63.85
N ASN A 479 -15.41 -6.51 -63.00
CA ASN A 479 -16.59 -5.74 -63.41
C ASN A 479 -16.70 -4.32 -62.80
N ALA A 480 -15.60 -3.56 -62.77
CA ALA A 480 -15.65 -2.11 -62.58
C ALA A 480 -14.40 -1.33 -63.07
N THR A 481 -13.94 -1.51 -64.33
CA THR A 481 -13.01 -0.54 -64.95
C THR A 481 -13.33 -0.26 -66.42
N VAL A 482 -14.30 0.63 -66.67
CA VAL A 482 -14.40 1.33 -67.97
C VAL A 482 -13.93 2.76 -67.77
N SER A 483 -12.67 3.00 -68.08
CA SER A 483 -12.19 4.35 -68.41
C SER A 483 -12.77 4.75 -69.77
N PRO A 484 -13.00 6.06 -69.97
CA PRO A 484 -12.39 6.66 -71.15
C PRO A 484 -11.69 7.98 -70.84
N SER A 485 -10.46 8.09 -71.33
CA SER A 485 -9.77 9.37 -71.50
C SER A 485 -9.93 9.80 -72.96
N LEU A 486 -10.30 11.05 -73.22
CA LEU A 486 -9.52 11.94 -74.11
C LEU A 486 -10.04 13.39 -74.11
N ASP A 487 -9.11 14.31 -73.83
CA ASP A 487 -8.86 15.57 -74.52
C ASP A 487 -9.87 16.74 -74.66
N GLN A 488 -9.33 17.91 -74.31
CA GLN A 488 -9.46 19.22 -74.98
C GLN A 488 -10.81 19.97 -74.92
N GLN A 489 -10.93 20.92 -73.99
CA GLN A 489 -10.71 22.37 -74.28
C GLN A 489 -10.98 23.27 -73.06
N GLN A 490 -10.04 24.17 -72.77
CA GLN A 490 -10.31 25.43 -72.06
C GLN A 490 -10.74 26.49 -73.09
N PRO A 491 -11.59 27.48 -72.73
CA PRO A 491 -11.02 28.74 -72.25
C PRO A 491 -11.83 29.50 -71.17
N SER A 492 -11.08 30.17 -70.28
CA SER A 492 -11.24 31.57 -69.80
C SER A 492 -12.63 32.20 -69.57
N ALA A 493 -12.94 32.64 -68.32
CA ALA A 493 -12.87 34.07 -67.91
C ALA A 493 -13.65 34.47 -66.62
N ILE A 494 -12.93 35.09 -65.67
CA ILE A 494 -13.24 36.35 -64.92
C ILE A 494 -14.66 36.62 -64.34
N HIS A 495 -14.78 36.59 -62.99
CA HIS A 495 -15.33 37.60 -62.05
C HIS A 495 -15.56 36.88 -60.69
N SER A 496 -15.00 37.22 -59.52
CA SER A 496 -14.91 38.48 -58.75
C SER A 496 -16.16 38.83 -57.90
N ILE A 497 -15.96 38.72 -56.56
CA ILE A 497 -16.48 39.59 -55.47
C ILE A 497 -17.79 39.19 -54.73
N ASP A 498 -17.64 39.11 -53.40
CA ASP A 498 -18.54 39.33 -52.25
C ASP A 498 -20.08 39.13 -52.34
N ASN A 499 -20.62 38.33 -51.41
CA ASN A 499 -21.17 38.88 -50.15
C ASN A 499 -21.64 37.82 -49.14
N ALA A 500 -21.60 38.20 -47.86
CA ALA A 500 -22.26 37.56 -46.73
C ALA A 500 -23.32 38.55 -46.15
N PRO A 501 -24.03 38.29 -45.04
CA PRO A 501 -24.75 37.07 -44.60
C PRO A 501 -26.23 37.38 -44.21
N HIS A 502 -26.89 36.42 -43.53
CA HIS A 502 -28.12 36.57 -42.71
C HIS A 502 -29.49 36.67 -43.46
N PRO A 503 -30.66 36.41 -42.79
CA PRO A 503 -30.97 36.60 -41.37
C PRO A 503 -31.58 35.42 -40.58
N GLN A 504 -31.85 35.69 -39.29
CA GLN A 504 -32.49 34.83 -38.29
C GLN A 504 -34.03 34.90 -38.33
N ALA A 505 -34.67 33.87 -37.76
CA ALA A 505 -35.92 33.91 -36.99
C ALA A 505 -35.88 32.65 -36.11
N ASP A 506 -35.79 32.67 -34.78
CA ASP A 506 -36.52 33.44 -33.77
C ASP A 506 -38.03 33.13 -33.75
N ASN A 507 -38.44 32.30 -32.79
CA ASN A 507 -39.77 32.39 -32.17
C ASN A 507 -39.80 31.63 -30.83
N THR A 508 -40.15 32.37 -29.79
CA THR A 508 -40.42 31.93 -28.42
C THR A 508 -41.80 31.31 -28.27
N ALA A 509 -41.97 30.33 -27.36
CA ALA A 509 -43.11 30.25 -26.43
C ALA A 509 -42.98 29.08 -25.44
N ASP A 510 -42.97 29.40 -24.14
CA ASP A 510 -43.45 28.54 -23.05
C ASP A 510 -44.88 29.02 -22.70
N PRO A 511 -45.81 28.19 -22.20
CA PRO A 511 -46.07 28.27 -20.75
C PRO A 511 -46.61 27.00 -20.06
N THR A 512 -46.12 26.78 -18.82
CA THR A 512 -46.81 26.28 -17.60
C THR A 512 -48.04 25.35 -17.69
N LYS A 513 -47.99 24.25 -16.91
CA LYS A 513 -49.15 23.84 -16.08
C LYS A 513 -48.80 22.99 -14.86
N GLU A 514 -49.29 23.41 -13.70
CA GLU A 514 -49.39 22.60 -12.48
C GLU A 514 -50.54 21.58 -12.60
N ILE A 515 -50.42 20.40 -11.96
CA ILE A 515 -51.54 19.72 -11.28
C ILE A 515 -51.04 19.10 -9.98
N THR A 516 -51.85 19.24 -8.92
CA THR A 516 -51.59 18.90 -7.52
C THR A 516 -52.19 17.57 -7.06
N GLY A 517 -51.56 16.97 -6.03
CA GLY A 517 -52.24 16.23 -4.95
C GLY A 517 -52.38 14.71 -5.10
N SER A 518 -52.65 13.93 -4.04
CA SER A 518 -52.60 14.20 -2.58
C SER A 518 -53.05 12.94 -1.80
N ASN A 519 -52.73 12.88 -0.49
CA ASN A 519 -53.37 12.04 0.56
C ASN A 519 -53.03 10.51 0.61
N ALA A 520 -52.98 9.85 1.78
CA ALA A 520 -53.16 10.31 3.18
C ALA A 520 -52.63 9.31 4.26
N SER A 521 -52.44 9.86 5.49
CA SER A 521 -52.71 9.30 6.84
C SER A 521 -52.28 7.86 7.23
N ALA A 522 -51.42 7.69 8.25
CA ALA A 522 -51.72 7.52 9.70
C ALA A 522 -51.52 6.03 10.12
N ASP A 523 -51.28 5.63 11.37
CA ASP A 523 -51.63 6.23 12.68
C ASP A 523 -50.69 5.74 13.83
N ASP A 524 -50.88 6.31 15.04
CA ASP A 524 -50.33 6.01 16.39
C ASP A 524 -49.67 4.62 16.68
N GLY A 525 -48.74 4.43 17.63
CA GLY A 525 -48.17 5.26 18.71
C GLY A 525 -46.93 4.52 19.33
N HIS A 526 -46.48 4.66 20.58
CA HIS A 526 -46.88 5.48 21.74
C HIS A 526 -45.68 5.59 22.75
N THR A 527 -45.86 6.22 23.93
CA THR A 527 -44.86 6.57 24.97
C THR A 527 -44.60 5.51 26.07
N THR A 528 -43.41 5.55 26.70
CA THR A 528 -43.23 5.52 28.20
C THR A 528 -41.85 6.06 28.61
N ASP A 529 -41.80 6.80 29.73
CA ASP A 529 -40.62 7.49 30.29
C ASP A 529 -39.70 6.60 31.20
N ASP A 530 -38.44 7.05 31.36
CA ASP A 530 -37.52 7.14 32.54
C ASP A 530 -37.79 6.38 33.89
N PRO A 531 -36.81 6.24 34.85
CA PRO A 531 -35.49 6.92 34.98
C PRO A 531 -34.24 6.10 35.46
N ALA A 532 -33.05 6.67 35.19
CA ALA A 532 -31.84 6.86 36.03
C ALA A 532 -31.18 5.79 36.99
N THR A 533 -29.84 5.65 36.82
CA THR A 533 -28.75 5.49 37.85
C THR A 533 -28.57 4.18 38.66
N PRO A 534 -27.37 3.89 39.25
CA PRO A 534 -26.02 3.89 38.64
C PRO A 534 -25.10 2.70 39.11
N ALA A 535 -23.89 2.63 38.51
CA ALA A 535 -22.64 2.05 39.07
C ALA A 535 -22.54 0.57 39.51
N ALA A 536 -21.63 -0.18 38.85
CA ALA A 536 -20.94 -1.33 39.44
C ALA A 536 -19.50 -1.42 38.89
N SER A 537 -18.54 -1.67 39.77
CA SER A 537 -17.10 -1.61 39.51
C SER A 537 -16.42 -2.99 39.58
N LEU A 538 -15.57 -3.30 38.60
CA LEU A 538 -14.42 -4.24 38.66
C LEU A 538 -14.77 -5.74 38.94
N PRO A 539 -13.97 -6.71 38.44
CA PRO A 539 -12.59 -6.95 38.90
C PRO A 539 -11.52 -7.13 37.81
N ILE A 540 -10.26 -6.99 38.26
CA ILE A 540 -9.02 -7.33 37.56
C ILE A 540 -8.48 -8.64 38.14
N SER A 541 -8.02 -9.54 37.26
CA SER A 541 -7.16 -10.72 37.46
C SER A 541 -6.98 -11.36 36.06
N ASP A 542 -5.84 -11.90 35.61
CA ASP A 542 -4.65 -12.40 36.32
C ASP A 542 -3.31 -12.04 35.63
N ASP A 543 -2.22 -12.15 36.38
CA ASP A 543 -0.82 -12.05 35.95
C ASP A 543 -0.35 -13.19 35.01
N GLN A 544 0.69 -12.89 34.21
CA GLN A 544 1.85 -13.78 34.03
C GLN A 544 3.13 -12.96 33.73
N PRO A 545 4.32 -13.45 34.13
CA PRO A 545 5.45 -12.58 34.44
C PRO A 545 6.34 -12.20 33.25
N ILE A 546 6.92 -11.00 33.30
CA ILE A 546 8.00 -10.56 32.40
C ILE A 546 9.34 -11.03 32.98
N SER A 547 10.11 -11.78 32.18
CA SER A 547 11.46 -12.24 32.52
C SER A 547 12.46 -11.08 32.66
N LEU A 548 13.38 -11.20 33.63
CA LEU A 548 14.44 -10.22 33.84
C LEU A 548 15.27 -10.00 32.57
N ILE A 549 15.56 -8.74 32.27
CA ILE A 549 16.64 -8.33 31.37
C ILE A 549 17.82 -7.91 32.25
N ASP A 550 19.00 -8.43 31.93
CA ASP A 550 20.23 -8.22 32.69
C ASP A 550 20.67 -6.74 32.63
N THR A 551 20.84 -6.12 33.80
CA THR A 551 21.21 -4.70 33.94
C THR A 551 22.67 -4.55 34.31
N SER A 552 23.56 -4.73 33.34
CA SER A 552 25.01 -4.68 33.54
C SER A 552 25.83 -3.98 32.44
N GLU A 553 25.22 -3.03 31.71
CA GLU A 553 25.94 -2.00 30.93
C GLU A 553 25.36 -0.59 31.16
N PRO A 554 26.20 0.45 31.37
CA PRO A 554 25.73 1.82 31.41
C PRO A 554 25.42 2.32 29.99
N ILE A 555 24.13 2.51 29.69
CA ILE A 555 23.67 3.01 28.38
C ILE A 555 24.07 4.48 28.25
N ALA A 556 25.18 4.73 27.55
CA ALA A 556 25.61 6.08 27.19
C ALA A 556 24.61 6.71 26.21
N LEU A 557 24.01 7.84 26.60
CA LEU A 557 23.02 8.58 25.80
C LEU A 557 23.53 9.04 24.42
N ASP A 558 24.86 9.12 24.22
CA ASP A 558 25.47 9.47 22.93
C ASP A 558 25.11 8.51 21.78
N LYS A 559 24.69 7.26 22.07
CA LYS A 559 24.30 6.29 21.02
C LYS A 559 22.91 6.50 20.40
N LEU A 560 22.18 7.55 20.79
CA LEU A 560 20.96 8.00 20.11
C LEU A 560 21.21 9.08 19.04
N ALA A 561 22.47 9.50 18.86
CA ALA A 561 22.86 10.46 17.84
C ALA A 561 23.49 9.77 16.61
N ILE A 562 22.74 9.76 15.51
CA ILE A 562 23.22 9.58 14.12
C ILE A 562 23.89 8.22 13.82
N GLU A 563 23.08 7.25 13.40
CA GLU A 563 23.35 6.36 12.25
C GLU A 563 22.03 5.87 11.62
#